data_AF-Q95LT5-F1
#
_entry.id   AF-Q95LT5-F1
#
_cell.length_a   1.000
_cell.length_b   1.000
_cell.length_c   1.000
_cell.angle_alpha   90.00
_cell.angle_beta   90.00
_cell.angle_gamma   90.00
#
_symmetry.space_group_name_H-M   'P 1'
#
loop_
_entity.id
_entity.type
_entity.pdbx_description
1 polymer ?
#
loop_
_entity_poly.entity_id
_entity_poly.type
_entity_poly.pdbx_seq_one_letter_code
_entity_poly.pdbx_strand_id
1 'polypeptide(L)'
;MLSNDSIIHEVFIDYYGNILIKMENNVIFHSKINTRDVVKLHLWTNNTTRAFILLSTSGYTYFLYALDNGTIQIQDYPLSLEIRSVAFTTKDKCPYMAFHNNVARVFYFLDKGETLTLWTQIIYPENTGLYVVVESYGPKILEESHDISFEAAFGHCTKTLTITFYQNVDYEGLYDYFEMQHNNTGLVMVQLRPSEYSKTCPIAQKVFQIAVGCDDKKFIAVKGFSKKECHHHDFSYVIEKSYLRHQPSKNLKVRYIGKKYGCPLRLDFTEKFQPVIQLFDDNGYVKDVGANFIVWEIHGRDDYSFNNTMAQSGCLHEAQTWKSMIELNKHLPLEEVWGPENYIHCFSYAMGKPGDLDQPYEIINSSNGNHIFWPLGHSGMYVFRVKILDPNYSFCNLTAMFAIETFGLIPSPSVYLVAAFLFVLMLLFFTILILSYFQYVKIYRQYIYKPLHNPRKHKKN
;
A
#
# COMPACT_ATOMS: atom_id res chain seq x y z
N MET A 1 -5.77 -30.01 56.48
CA MET A 1 -5.85 -29.70 55.03
C MET A 1 -7.23 -29.14 54.72
N LEU A 2 -7.35 -28.11 53.87
CA LEU A 2 -8.60 -27.37 53.65
C LEU A 2 -9.73 -28.17 52.97
N SER A 3 -9.39 -29.31 52.35
CA SER A 3 -10.29 -30.20 51.61
C SER A 3 -10.40 -31.63 52.17
N ASN A 4 -9.84 -31.93 53.35
CA ASN A 4 -9.86 -33.27 53.96
C ASN A 4 -9.45 -34.41 52.99
N ASP A 5 -8.31 -34.29 52.31
CA ASP A 5 -7.78 -35.29 51.36
C ASP A 5 -8.68 -35.62 50.15
N SER A 6 -9.66 -34.77 49.85
CA SER A 6 -10.48 -34.89 48.65
C SER A 6 -9.69 -34.57 47.38
N ILE A 7 -10.07 -35.19 46.26
CA ILE A 7 -9.49 -34.96 44.93
C ILE A 7 -10.26 -33.88 44.16
N ILE A 8 -9.56 -33.23 43.23
CA ILE A 8 -10.16 -32.24 42.31
C ILE A 8 -11.13 -32.98 41.39
N HIS A 9 -12.38 -32.56 41.42
CA HIS A 9 -13.44 -33.12 40.58
C HIS A 9 -13.61 -32.31 39.29
N GLU A 10 -13.57 -30.97 39.40
CA GLU A 10 -13.83 -30.07 38.28
C GLU A 10 -13.06 -28.75 38.45
N VAL A 11 -12.52 -28.24 37.34
CA VAL A 11 -11.88 -26.92 37.26
C VAL A 11 -12.52 -26.14 36.13
N PHE A 12 -12.93 -24.92 36.42
CA PHE A 12 -13.60 -24.05 35.48
C PHE A 12 -12.93 -22.66 35.44
N ILE A 13 -12.83 -22.05 34.26
CA ILE A 13 -12.32 -20.69 34.06
C ILE A 13 -13.36 -19.88 33.27
N ASP A 14 -13.85 -18.79 33.85
CA ASP A 14 -14.84 -17.93 33.18
C ASP A 14 -14.17 -16.88 32.27
N TYR A 15 -14.99 -16.20 31.46
CA TYR A 15 -14.55 -15.09 30.60
C TYR A 15 -13.97 -13.91 31.41
N TYR A 16 -14.31 -13.81 32.70
CA TYR A 16 -13.82 -12.79 33.64
C TYR A 16 -12.57 -13.25 34.43
N GLY A 17 -11.94 -14.36 34.02
CA GLY A 17 -10.70 -14.88 34.56
C GLY A 17 -10.83 -15.42 35.99
N ASN A 18 -12.06 -15.63 36.46
CA ASN A 18 -12.32 -16.34 37.70
C ASN A 18 -12.12 -17.83 37.47
N ILE A 19 -11.38 -18.44 38.38
CA ILE A 19 -11.07 -19.86 38.38
C ILE A 19 -11.85 -20.49 39.53
N LEU A 20 -12.72 -21.44 39.22
CA LEU A 20 -13.46 -22.23 40.19
C LEU A 20 -12.90 -23.65 40.21
N ILE A 21 -12.56 -24.13 41.39
CA ILE A 21 -12.04 -25.48 41.61
C ILE A 21 -12.99 -26.19 42.56
N LYS A 22 -13.72 -27.19 42.06
CA LYS A 22 -14.63 -28.02 42.84
C LYS A 22 -13.96 -29.34 43.17
N MET A 23 -14.00 -29.71 44.44
CA MET A 23 -13.56 -31.00 44.95
C MET A 23 -14.70 -32.03 44.90
N GLU A 24 -14.39 -33.32 45.00
CA GLU A 24 -15.41 -34.37 45.06
C GLU A 24 -16.34 -34.24 46.27
N ASN A 25 -15.81 -33.80 47.42
CA ASN A 25 -16.62 -33.54 48.61
C ASN A 25 -17.43 -32.22 48.55
N ASN A 26 -17.58 -31.65 47.35
CA ASN A 26 -18.28 -30.40 47.06
C ASN A 26 -17.72 -29.15 47.76
N VAL A 27 -16.51 -29.21 48.32
CA VAL A 27 -15.77 -27.99 48.68
C VAL A 27 -15.38 -27.27 47.40
N ILE A 28 -15.60 -25.96 47.37
CA ILE A 28 -15.28 -25.13 46.22
C ILE A 28 -14.25 -24.10 46.63
N PHE A 29 -13.28 -23.92 45.75
CA PHE A 29 -12.27 -22.91 45.86
C PHE A 29 -12.38 -21.93 44.69
N HIS A 30 -12.07 -20.67 44.98
CA HIS A 30 -11.97 -19.61 43.99
C HIS A 30 -10.53 -19.12 43.92
N SER A 31 -10.10 -18.83 42.70
CA SER A 31 -8.89 -18.06 42.41
C SER A 31 -9.16 -17.16 41.22
N LYS A 32 -8.19 -16.32 40.89
CA LYS A 32 -8.26 -15.45 39.73
C LYS A 32 -6.96 -15.55 38.94
N ILE A 33 -7.07 -15.43 37.62
CA ILE A 33 -5.89 -15.31 36.74
C ILE A 33 -4.96 -14.21 37.28
N ASN A 34 -3.65 -14.48 37.22
CA ASN A 34 -2.58 -13.62 37.74
C ASN A 34 -2.54 -13.47 39.28
N THR A 35 -3.30 -14.28 40.03
CA THR A 35 -3.17 -14.40 41.48
C THR A 35 -2.59 -15.77 41.85
N ARG A 36 -1.78 -15.84 42.92
CA ARG A 36 -1.17 -17.09 43.39
C ARG A 36 -1.98 -17.80 44.46
N ASP A 37 -2.95 -17.09 45.02
CA ASP A 37 -3.70 -17.56 46.18
C ASP A 37 -5.05 -18.12 45.77
N VAL A 38 -5.51 -19.08 46.57
CA VAL A 38 -6.79 -19.76 46.40
C VAL A 38 -7.58 -19.58 47.70
N VAL A 39 -8.86 -19.25 47.59
CA VAL A 39 -9.75 -19.05 48.74
C VAL A 39 -10.88 -20.08 48.74
N LYS A 40 -11.18 -20.63 49.91
CA LYS A 40 -12.32 -21.53 50.08
C LYS A 40 -13.61 -20.69 50.09
N LEU A 41 -14.56 -21.05 49.22
CA LEU A 41 -15.90 -20.47 49.21
C LEU A 41 -16.81 -21.16 50.24
N HIS A 42 -18.00 -20.60 50.48
CA HIS A 42 -18.96 -21.20 51.40
C HIS A 42 -19.42 -22.58 50.90
N LEU A 43 -19.77 -23.46 51.84
CA LEU A 43 -20.34 -24.77 51.52
C LEU A 43 -21.83 -24.59 51.17
N TRP A 44 -22.16 -24.85 49.91
CA TRP A 44 -23.54 -24.78 49.40
C TRP A 44 -24.21 -26.15 49.31
N THR A 45 -23.42 -27.22 49.29
CA THR A 45 -23.89 -28.58 49.00
C THR A 45 -23.32 -29.54 50.03
N ASN A 46 -24.11 -30.54 50.42
CA ASN A 46 -23.62 -31.61 51.29
C ASN A 46 -22.53 -32.43 50.60
N ASN A 47 -21.63 -33.05 51.36
CA ASN A 47 -20.51 -33.81 50.84
C ASN A 47 -20.92 -35.08 50.05
N THR A 48 -22.14 -35.57 50.24
CA THR A 48 -22.66 -36.78 49.58
C THR A 48 -23.46 -36.50 48.31
N THR A 49 -23.96 -35.27 48.11
CA THR A 49 -24.82 -34.95 46.96
C THR A 49 -23.98 -34.86 45.69
N ARG A 50 -24.39 -35.51 44.61
CA ARG A 50 -23.70 -35.37 43.33
C ARG A 50 -24.06 -34.01 42.71
N ALA A 51 -23.08 -33.12 42.66
CA ALA A 51 -23.24 -31.78 42.10
C ALA A 51 -22.18 -31.48 41.04
N PHE A 52 -22.54 -30.65 40.06
CA PHE A 52 -21.66 -30.15 39.01
C PHE A 52 -21.78 -28.64 38.89
N ILE A 53 -20.73 -27.96 38.46
CA ILE A 53 -20.78 -26.54 38.14
C ILE A 53 -21.00 -26.38 36.63
N LEU A 54 -21.90 -25.48 36.24
CA LEU A 54 -22.15 -25.15 34.84
C LEU A 54 -22.08 -23.64 34.65
N LEU A 55 -21.54 -23.19 33.52
CA LEU A 55 -21.65 -21.80 33.10
C LEU A 55 -22.55 -21.64 31.89
N SER A 56 -23.36 -20.60 31.94
CA SER A 56 -24.05 -20.08 30.77
C SER A 56 -23.09 -19.33 29.84
N THR A 57 -23.51 -19.18 28.59
CA THR A 57 -22.87 -18.31 27.60
C THR A 57 -22.80 -16.84 28.04
N SER A 58 -23.68 -16.42 28.96
CA SER A 58 -23.70 -15.06 29.53
C SER A 58 -22.80 -14.90 30.76
N GLY A 59 -22.10 -15.95 31.19
CA GLY A 59 -21.18 -15.90 32.34
C GLY A 59 -21.84 -16.18 33.70
N TYR A 60 -23.14 -16.49 33.76
CA TYR A 60 -23.78 -16.94 35.00
C TYR A 60 -23.37 -18.36 35.34
N THR A 61 -23.08 -18.59 36.62
CA THR A 61 -22.71 -19.90 37.18
C THR A 61 -23.93 -20.57 37.81
N TYR A 62 -24.08 -21.86 37.59
CA TYR A 62 -25.17 -22.68 38.11
C TYR A 62 -24.62 -23.95 38.77
N PHE A 63 -25.30 -24.43 39.80
CA PHE A 63 -25.16 -25.79 40.27
C PHE A 63 -26.17 -26.70 39.61
N LEU A 64 -25.71 -27.88 39.26
CA LEU A 64 -26.52 -28.96 38.72
C LEU A 64 -26.47 -30.12 39.70
N TYR A 65 -27.58 -30.37 40.39
CA TYR A 65 -27.73 -31.43 41.38
C TYR A 65 -28.34 -32.66 40.73
N ALA A 66 -27.68 -33.80 40.85
CA ALA A 66 -28.27 -35.09 40.55
C ALA A 66 -28.81 -35.71 41.85
N LEU A 67 -30.13 -35.76 41.97
CA LEU A 67 -30.82 -36.34 43.12
C LEU A 67 -30.92 -37.87 42.98
N ASP A 68 -30.99 -38.59 44.09
CA ASP A 68 -31.02 -40.06 44.11
C ASP A 68 -32.22 -40.67 43.37
N ASN A 69 -33.28 -39.88 43.19
CA ASN A 69 -34.46 -40.24 42.39
C ASN A 69 -34.26 -40.10 40.87
N GLY A 70 -33.04 -39.78 40.42
CA GLY A 70 -32.70 -39.59 39.00
C GLY A 70 -33.11 -38.24 38.41
N THR A 71 -33.68 -37.33 39.21
CA THR A 71 -34.02 -35.98 38.75
C THR A 71 -32.82 -35.04 38.83
N ILE A 72 -32.74 -34.14 37.86
CA ILE A 72 -31.71 -33.10 37.79
C ILE A 72 -32.34 -31.78 38.19
N GLN A 73 -31.74 -31.10 39.17
CA GLN A 73 -32.15 -29.77 39.59
C GLN A 73 -31.05 -28.75 39.30
N ILE A 74 -31.44 -27.60 38.76
CA ILE A 74 -30.52 -26.49 38.46
C ILE A 74 -30.79 -25.37 39.46
N GLN A 75 -29.72 -24.79 40.01
CA GLN A 75 -29.80 -23.65 40.92
C GLN A 75 -28.74 -22.60 40.57
N ASP A 76 -29.13 -21.33 40.63
CA ASP A 76 -28.22 -20.22 40.42
C ASP A 76 -27.16 -20.17 41.52
N TYR A 77 -25.89 -20.09 41.12
CA TYR A 77 -24.79 -19.90 42.05
C TYR A 77 -24.31 -18.44 42.01
N PRO A 78 -24.49 -17.65 43.09
CA PRO A 78 -24.19 -16.23 43.10
C PRO A 78 -22.68 -15.96 43.28
N LEU A 79 -21.87 -16.40 42.32
CA LEU A 79 -20.40 -16.35 42.36
C LEU A 79 -19.88 -14.94 42.71
N SER A 80 -20.45 -13.89 42.14
CA SER A 80 -20.01 -12.51 42.42
C SER A 80 -20.21 -12.11 43.89
N LEU A 81 -21.31 -12.53 44.51
CA LEU A 81 -21.57 -12.27 45.92
C LEU A 81 -20.65 -13.10 46.82
N GLU A 82 -20.41 -14.36 46.47
CA GLU A 82 -19.45 -15.23 47.17
C GLU A 82 -18.05 -14.64 47.18
N ILE A 83 -17.56 -14.20 46.01
CA ILE A 83 -16.24 -13.54 45.89
C ILE A 83 -16.19 -12.28 46.76
N ARG A 84 -17.23 -11.44 46.73
CA ARG A 84 -17.29 -10.21 47.57
C ARG A 84 -17.34 -10.53 49.06
N SER A 85 -18.07 -11.56 49.45
CA SER A 85 -18.17 -12.01 50.85
C SER A 85 -16.82 -12.48 51.36
N VAL A 86 -16.14 -13.35 50.59
CA VAL A 86 -14.81 -13.83 50.96
C VAL A 86 -13.81 -12.68 51.00
N ALA A 87 -13.83 -11.81 49.99
CA ALA A 87 -12.97 -10.63 49.97
C ALA A 87 -13.16 -9.70 51.17
N PHE A 88 -14.40 -9.53 51.64
CA PHE A 88 -14.69 -8.76 52.86
C PHE A 88 -14.05 -9.41 54.08
N THR A 89 -14.17 -10.73 54.23
CA THR A 89 -13.55 -11.46 55.36
C THR A 89 -12.02 -11.42 55.32
N THR A 90 -11.43 -11.51 54.14
CA THR A 90 -9.97 -11.48 53.96
C THR A 90 -9.41 -10.06 53.87
N LYS A 91 -10.27 -9.02 53.94
CA LYS A 91 -9.92 -7.61 53.69
C LYS A 91 -9.19 -7.39 52.36
N ASP A 92 -9.47 -8.24 51.38
CA ASP A 92 -8.86 -8.17 50.05
C ASP A 92 -9.53 -7.05 49.24
N LYS A 93 -8.73 -6.17 48.64
CA LYS A 93 -9.19 -5.03 47.86
C LYS A 93 -8.38 -4.93 46.58
N CYS A 94 -9.04 -4.53 45.50
CA CYS A 94 -8.34 -4.27 44.25
C CYS A 94 -7.43 -3.04 44.43
N PRO A 95 -6.14 -3.13 44.06
CA PRO A 95 -5.20 -2.03 44.28
C PRO A 95 -5.42 -0.88 43.28
N TYR A 96 -6.22 -1.08 42.24
CA TYR A 96 -6.65 -0.06 41.28
C TYR A 96 -8.18 0.03 41.18
N MET A 97 -8.67 1.17 40.72
CA MET A 97 -10.09 1.44 40.52
C MET A 97 -10.52 1.23 39.08
N ALA A 98 -9.66 1.60 38.13
CA ALA A 98 -9.96 1.48 36.71
C ALA A 98 -8.70 1.22 35.88
N PHE A 99 -8.90 0.53 34.75
CA PHE A 99 -7.89 0.28 33.74
C PHE A 99 -8.52 0.48 32.35
N HIS A 100 -8.16 1.56 31.68
CA HIS A 100 -8.71 1.99 30.40
C HIS A 100 -7.66 1.90 29.30
N ASN A 101 -8.09 1.78 28.05
CA ASN A 101 -7.20 1.75 26.88
C ASN A 101 -7.99 2.07 25.61
N ASN A 102 -7.29 2.40 24.53
CA ASN A 102 -7.84 2.57 23.20
C ASN A 102 -7.61 1.38 22.25
N VAL A 103 -7.34 0.19 22.80
CA VAL A 103 -7.18 -1.02 21.99
C VAL A 103 -8.54 -1.43 21.43
N ALA A 104 -8.83 -0.95 20.24
CA ALA A 104 -10.11 -1.15 19.56
C ALA A 104 -10.17 -2.47 18.79
N ARG A 105 -9.03 -3.03 18.40
CA ARG A 105 -8.94 -4.24 17.57
C ARG A 105 -8.06 -5.28 18.25
N VAL A 106 -8.38 -6.55 18.04
CA VAL A 106 -7.54 -7.68 18.49
C VAL A 106 -6.32 -7.85 17.56
N PHE A 107 -6.39 -7.29 16.35
CA PHE A 107 -5.39 -7.46 15.31
C PHE A 107 -5.12 -6.14 14.58
N TYR A 108 -3.85 -5.79 14.45
CA TYR A 108 -3.34 -4.62 13.72
C TYR A 108 -2.34 -5.07 12.67
N PHE A 109 -2.37 -4.43 11.50
CA PHE A 109 -1.33 -4.59 10.48
C PHE A 109 -0.39 -3.39 10.56
N LEU A 110 0.90 -3.64 10.43
CA LEU A 110 1.93 -2.62 10.36
C LEU A 110 2.81 -2.87 9.14
N ASP A 111 2.84 -1.90 8.24
CA ASP A 111 3.70 -1.92 7.06
C ASP A 111 4.97 -1.07 7.29
N LYS A 112 5.87 -1.06 6.31
CA LYS A 112 7.12 -0.29 6.41
C LYS A 112 6.86 1.19 6.62
N GLY A 113 7.62 1.80 7.53
CA GLY A 113 7.48 3.22 7.88
C GLY A 113 6.16 3.60 8.56
N GLU A 114 5.25 2.65 8.80
CA GLU A 114 4.05 2.89 9.59
C GLU A 114 4.35 2.74 11.09
N THR A 115 3.60 3.46 11.91
CA THR A 115 3.69 3.38 13.38
C THR A 115 2.32 3.13 13.97
N LEU A 116 2.28 2.34 15.05
CA LEU A 116 1.06 2.07 15.82
C LEU A 116 1.19 2.68 17.21
N THR A 117 0.40 3.70 17.48
CA THR A 117 0.34 4.35 18.80
C THR A 117 -0.93 3.97 19.55
N LEU A 118 -0.77 3.46 20.77
CA LEU A 118 -1.83 3.06 21.68
C LEU A 118 -1.62 3.73 23.04
N TRP A 119 -2.69 3.92 23.80
CA TRP A 119 -2.60 4.39 25.17
C TRP A 119 -3.35 3.46 26.12
N THR A 120 -2.86 3.41 27.34
CA THR A 120 -3.44 2.65 28.44
C THR A 120 -3.32 3.46 29.72
N GLN A 121 -4.37 3.47 30.52
CA GLN A 121 -4.50 4.31 31.70
C GLN A 121 -4.88 3.47 32.90
N ILE A 122 -4.18 3.67 34.01
CA ILE A 122 -4.50 3.05 35.30
C ILE A 122 -4.81 4.13 36.33
N ILE A 123 -5.92 3.95 37.05
CA ILE A 123 -6.39 4.85 38.11
C ILE A 123 -6.35 4.09 39.44
N TYR A 124 -5.67 4.64 40.44
CA TYR A 124 -5.44 3.96 41.71
C TYR A 124 -5.32 4.93 42.89
N PRO A 125 -5.53 4.49 44.15
CA PRO A 125 -5.37 5.35 45.33
C PRO A 125 -3.92 5.85 45.49
N GLU A 126 -3.76 7.07 46.00
CA GLU A 126 -2.44 7.60 46.36
C GLU A 126 -1.64 6.62 47.26
N ASN A 127 -0.31 6.66 47.13
CA ASN A 127 0.64 5.80 47.85
C ASN A 127 0.65 4.31 47.47
N THR A 128 -0.10 3.89 46.45
CA THR A 128 -0.05 2.48 45.97
C THR A 128 1.08 2.25 44.96
N GLY A 129 1.45 3.26 44.17
CA GLY A 129 2.61 3.18 43.27
C GLY A 129 2.45 2.29 42.01
N LEU A 130 1.22 1.99 41.58
CA LEU A 130 0.98 1.09 40.44
C LEU A 130 1.46 1.64 39.11
N TYR A 131 1.65 0.76 38.13
CA TYR A 131 2.02 1.08 36.75
C TYR A 131 1.44 0.06 35.77
N VAL A 132 1.55 0.35 34.48
CA VAL A 132 1.14 -0.58 33.42
C VAL A 132 2.36 -1.37 32.94
N VAL A 133 2.21 -2.68 32.86
CA VAL A 133 3.18 -3.60 32.30
C VAL A 133 2.80 -3.89 30.86
N VAL A 134 3.78 -3.74 29.97
CA VAL A 134 3.70 -4.09 28.55
C VAL A 134 4.61 -5.30 28.34
N GLU A 135 4.02 -6.39 27.85
CA GLU A 135 4.74 -7.61 27.53
C GLU A 135 4.54 -7.92 26.05
N SER A 136 5.63 -7.94 25.29
CA SER A 136 5.65 -8.35 23.88
C SER A 136 6.23 -9.75 23.74
N TYR A 137 5.54 -10.58 22.96
CA TYR A 137 5.89 -11.97 22.69
C TYR A 137 5.97 -12.19 21.18
N GLY A 138 7.03 -12.87 20.72
CA GLY A 138 7.24 -13.16 19.31
C GLY A 138 8.64 -12.74 18.83
N PRO A 139 8.83 -12.58 17.51
CA PRO A 139 10.10 -12.14 16.95
C PRO A 139 10.37 -10.67 17.31
N LYS A 140 11.65 -10.34 17.54
CA LYS A 140 12.09 -8.98 17.90
C LYS A 140 12.24 -8.11 16.66
N ILE A 141 11.11 -7.77 16.04
CA ILE A 141 11.04 -7.04 14.75
C ILE A 141 10.46 -5.63 14.86
N LEU A 142 9.99 -5.27 16.07
CA LEU A 142 9.46 -3.95 16.40
C LEU A 142 10.27 -3.33 17.54
N GLU A 143 10.47 -2.03 17.44
CA GLU A 143 10.90 -1.19 18.55
C GLU A 143 9.67 -0.59 19.25
N GLU A 144 9.84 -0.29 20.54
CA GLU A 144 8.77 0.22 21.40
C GLU A 144 9.26 1.51 22.08
N SER A 145 8.55 2.62 21.90
CA SER A 145 8.79 3.86 22.64
C SER A 145 7.67 4.14 23.64
N HIS A 146 8.03 4.47 24.88
CA HIS A 146 7.07 4.68 25.96
C HIS A 146 7.08 6.14 26.41
N ASP A 147 5.90 6.75 26.47
CA ASP A 147 5.68 8.06 27.07
C ASP A 147 4.67 7.96 28.21
N ILE A 148 4.99 8.56 29.35
CA ILE A 148 4.21 8.39 30.59
C ILE A 148 3.77 9.76 31.09
N SER A 149 2.46 9.94 31.20
CA SER A 149 1.85 11.08 31.90
C SER A 149 1.29 10.64 33.25
N PHE A 150 1.46 11.50 34.24
CA PHE A 150 1.03 11.26 35.62
C PHE A 150 0.26 12.45 36.15
N GLU A 151 -0.89 12.17 36.76
CA GLU A 151 -1.74 13.15 37.40
C GLU A 151 -2.19 12.63 38.78
N ALA A 152 -2.27 13.51 39.76
CA ALA A 152 -2.79 13.17 41.09
C ALA A 152 -3.83 14.21 41.51
N ALA A 153 -5.03 13.75 41.86
CA ALA A 153 -6.14 14.59 42.28
C ALA A 153 -7.08 13.83 43.22
N PHE A 154 -7.61 14.51 44.24
CA PHE A 154 -8.62 13.98 45.17
C PHE A 154 -8.28 12.63 45.82
N GLY A 155 -7.01 12.36 46.14
CA GLY A 155 -6.58 11.10 46.76
C GLY A 155 -6.39 9.94 45.76
N HIS A 156 -6.43 10.24 44.46
CA HIS A 156 -6.26 9.28 43.38
C HIS A 156 -5.13 9.71 42.45
N CYS A 157 -4.37 8.72 42.00
CA CYS A 157 -3.35 8.85 40.98
C CYS A 157 -3.83 8.23 39.68
N THR A 158 -3.60 8.93 38.58
CA THR A 158 -3.82 8.47 37.22
C THR A 158 -2.48 8.41 36.51
N LYS A 159 -2.16 7.26 35.92
CA LYS A 159 -1.02 7.11 35.02
C LYS A 159 -1.52 6.70 33.65
N THR A 160 -1.17 7.48 32.63
CA THR A 160 -1.42 7.13 31.23
C THR A 160 -0.09 6.84 30.56
N LEU A 161 0.03 5.63 30.02
CA LEU A 161 1.16 5.17 29.23
C LEU A 161 0.74 5.19 27.75
N THR A 162 1.46 5.95 26.95
CA THR A 162 1.38 5.94 25.49
C THR A 162 2.53 5.10 24.95
N ILE A 163 2.21 4.11 24.12
CA ILE A 163 3.14 3.14 23.55
C ILE A 163 3.08 3.30 22.04
N THR A 164 4.23 3.50 21.42
CA THR A 164 4.35 3.51 19.96
C THR A 164 5.23 2.36 19.51
N PHE A 165 4.65 1.49 18.67
CA PHE A 165 5.34 0.41 17.98
C PHE A 165 5.75 0.90 16.59
N TYR A 166 7.01 0.69 16.22
CA TYR A 166 7.53 1.05 14.91
C TYR A 166 8.68 0.13 14.51
N GLN A 167 9.04 0.18 13.24
CA GLN A 167 10.21 -0.52 12.72
C GLN A 167 11.22 0.50 12.23
N ASN A 168 12.49 0.29 12.57
CA ASN A 168 13.61 1.12 12.15
C ASN A 168 14.61 0.28 11.35
N VAL A 169 14.18 -0.15 10.17
CA VAL A 169 14.96 -0.98 9.25
C VAL A 169 15.00 -0.29 7.91
N ASP A 170 16.20 -0.14 7.36
CA ASP A 170 16.41 0.35 6.01
C ASP A 170 16.63 -0.83 5.06
N TYR A 171 15.82 -0.88 4.00
CA TYR A 171 15.83 -1.91 2.98
C TYR A 171 16.59 -1.48 1.70
N GLU A 172 17.21 -0.31 1.69
CA GLU A 172 17.94 0.21 0.52
C GLU A 172 19.32 -0.47 0.34
N GLY A 173 19.64 -0.80 -0.92
CA GLY A 173 20.99 -1.24 -1.31
C GLY A 173 21.46 -2.57 -0.71
N LEU A 174 20.54 -3.41 -0.22
CA LEU A 174 20.87 -4.70 0.40
C LEU A 174 21.19 -5.78 -0.63
N TYR A 175 22.09 -6.71 -0.27
CA TYR A 175 22.45 -7.86 -1.12
C TYR A 175 21.32 -8.89 -1.21
N ASP A 176 20.67 -9.20 -0.07
CA ASP A 176 19.51 -10.09 -0.02
C ASP A 176 18.30 -9.35 0.59
N TYR A 177 17.56 -8.68 -0.29
CA TYR A 177 16.36 -7.93 0.06
C TYR A 177 15.26 -8.82 0.65
N PHE A 178 15.04 -10.02 0.08
CA PHE A 178 13.94 -10.89 0.47
C PHE A 178 14.21 -11.59 1.81
N GLU A 179 15.45 -11.99 2.08
CA GLU A 179 15.84 -12.50 3.39
C GLU A 179 15.65 -11.42 4.46
N MET A 180 16.05 -10.17 4.19
CA MET A 180 15.85 -9.07 5.13
C MET A 180 14.37 -8.79 5.38
N GLN A 181 13.51 -8.85 4.37
CA GLN A 181 12.06 -8.76 4.57
C GLN A 181 11.55 -9.92 5.42
N HIS A 182 11.96 -11.16 5.14
CA HIS A 182 11.50 -12.33 5.87
C HIS A 182 11.88 -12.25 7.36
N ASN A 183 13.12 -11.85 7.67
CA ASN A 183 13.60 -11.72 9.04
C ASN A 183 12.91 -10.60 9.84
N ASN A 184 12.29 -9.63 9.15
CA ASN A 184 11.65 -8.46 9.74
C ASN A 184 10.12 -8.45 9.59
N THR A 185 9.54 -9.60 9.23
CA THR A 185 8.09 -9.80 9.17
C THR A 185 7.67 -10.88 10.17
N GLY A 186 6.43 -10.80 10.63
CA GLY A 186 5.93 -11.76 11.61
C GLY A 186 4.81 -11.22 12.49
N LEU A 187 4.41 -12.05 13.45
CA LEU A 187 3.33 -11.74 14.38
C LEU A 187 3.90 -11.47 15.78
N VAL A 188 3.66 -10.27 16.29
CA VAL A 188 4.00 -9.88 17.65
C VAL A 188 2.73 -9.82 18.48
N MET A 189 2.67 -10.57 19.56
CA MET A 189 1.57 -10.51 20.53
C MET A 189 1.94 -9.56 21.65
N VAL A 190 1.06 -8.61 21.95
CA VAL A 190 1.26 -7.62 23.00
C VAL A 190 0.19 -7.81 24.06
N GLN A 191 0.63 -7.85 25.32
CA GLN A 191 -0.21 -7.91 26.50
C GLN A 191 -0.01 -6.65 27.34
N LEU A 192 -1.11 -5.97 27.63
CA LEU A 192 -1.19 -4.85 28.56
C LEU A 192 -1.86 -5.32 29.84
N ARG A 193 -1.22 -5.06 30.98
CA ARG A 193 -1.77 -5.40 32.30
C ARG A 193 -1.34 -4.43 33.40
N PRO A 194 -2.13 -4.26 34.46
CA PRO A 194 -1.65 -3.69 35.71
C PRO A 194 -0.44 -4.43 36.29
N SER A 195 0.39 -3.72 37.04
CA SER A 195 1.53 -4.27 37.80
C SER A 195 1.08 -5.20 38.94
N GLU A 196 -0.11 -4.98 39.51
CA GLU A 196 -0.65 -5.77 40.63
C GLU A 196 -2.11 -6.19 40.40
N TYR A 197 -2.47 -7.34 40.99
CA TYR A 197 -3.79 -7.96 40.86
C TYR A 197 -4.30 -8.47 42.21
N SER A 198 -5.63 -8.49 42.35
CA SER A 198 -6.36 -9.11 43.45
C SER A 198 -7.55 -9.91 42.90
N LYS A 199 -8.05 -10.87 43.69
CA LYS A 199 -9.22 -11.70 43.36
C LYS A 199 -10.49 -10.85 43.15
N THR A 200 -10.52 -9.65 43.72
CA THR A 200 -11.64 -8.71 43.60
C THR A 200 -11.58 -7.81 42.37
N CYS A 201 -10.44 -7.75 41.68
CA CYS A 201 -10.28 -6.86 40.55
C CYS A 201 -11.13 -7.28 39.34
N PRO A 202 -11.61 -6.33 38.51
CA PRO A 202 -12.13 -6.65 37.20
C PRO A 202 -11.02 -7.20 36.29
N ILE A 203 -11.37 -7.82 35.15
CA ILE A 203 -10.37 -8.05 34.10
C ILE A 203 -9.93 -6.71 33.56
N ALA A 204 -8.65 -6.40 33.77
CA ALA A 204 -7.98 -5.27 33.16
C ALA A 204 -7.09 -5.68 31.97
N GLN A 205 -6.66 -6.95 31.89
CA GLN A 205 -5.71 -7.36 30.86
C GLN A 205 -6.29 -7.21 29.46
N LYS A 206 -5.47 -6.70 28.54
CA LYS A 206 -5.77 -6.65 27.11
C LYS A 206 -4.65 -7.30 26.33
N VAL A 207 -5.04 -8.16 25.40
CA VAL A 207 -4.12 -8.85 24.49
C VAL A 207 -4.54 -8.52 23.08
N PHE A 208 -3.57 -8.13 22.25
CA PHE A 208 -3.77 -7.89 20.83
C PHE A 208 -2.52 -8.34 20.07
N GLN A 209 -2.64 -8.40 18.75
CA GLN A 209 -1.59 -8.84 17.86
C GLN A 209 -1.26 -7.75 16.86
N ILE A 210 0.02 -7.62 16.54
CA ILE A 210 0.55 -6.76 15.49
C ILE A 210 1.18 -7.69 14.45
N ALA A 211 0.61 -7.73 13.26
CA ALA A 211 1.20 -8.39 12.11
C ALA A 211 2.03 -7.40 11.32
N VAL A 212 3.34 -7.63 11.30
CA VAL A 212 4.29 -6.85 10.53
C VAL A 212 4.48 -7.53 9.19
N GLY A 213 4.12 -6.86 8.11
CA GLY A 213 4.19 -7.43 6.76
C GLY A 213 3.19 -6.83 5.80
N CYS A 214 2.93 -7.56 4.70
CA CYS A 214 1.98 -7.13 3.68
C CYS A 214 0.53 -7.41 4.13
N ASP A 215 -0.29 -6.36 4.15
CA ASP A 215 -1.74 -6.46 4.23
C ASP A 215 -2.29 -6.77 2.83
N ASP A 216 -2.91 -7.94 2.67
CA ASP A 216 -3.43 -8.44 1.39
C ASP A 216 -4.57 -7.59 0.82
N LYS A 217 -5.13 -6.70 1.64
CA LYS A 217 -6.16 -5.74 1.25
C LYS A 217 -5.61 -4.42 0.75
N LYS A 218 -4.32 -4.14 0.95
CA LYS A 218 -3.68 -2.95 0.39
C LYS A 218 -3.47 -3.12 -1.11
N PHE A 219 -3.95 -2.15 -1.89
CA PHE A 219 -3.70 -2.10 -3.32
C PHE A 219 -3.52 -0.66 -3.79
N ILE A 220 -2.89 -0.50 -4.95
CA ILE A 220 -2.73 0.81 -5.60
C ILE A 220 -3.61 0.93 -6.84
N ALA A 221 -4.03 2.16 -7.15
CA ALA A 221 -4.69 2.49 -8.39
C ALA A 221 -4.22 3.85 -8.93
N VAL A 222 -4.37 4.06 -10.23
CA VAL A 222 -4.05 5.34 -10.86
C VAL A 222 -5.26 6.26 -10.78
N LYS A 223 -5.06 7.48 -10.28
CA LYS A 223 -6.11 8.49 -10.12
C LYS A 223 -6.79 8.77 -11.46
N GLY A 224 -8.12 8.77 -11.46
CA GLY A 224 -8.94 8.99 -12.67
C GLY A 224 -9.19 7.73 -13.51
N PHE A 225 -8.62 6.58 -13.17
CA PHE A 225 -8.86 5.30 -13.86
C PHE A 225 -9.81 4.43 -13.04
N SER A 226 -11.12 4.66 -13.20
CA SER A 226 -12.16 3.85 -12.55
C SER A 226 -12.45 2.58 -13.35
N LYS A 227 -12.49 1.42 -12.69
CA LYS A 227 -12.95 0.15 -13.30
C LYS A 227 -14.48 0.03 -13.36
N LYS A 228 -15.24 0.95 -12.78
CA LYS A 228 -16.71 0.80 -12.63
C LYS A 228 -17.51 1.67 -13.59
N GLU A 229 -16.90 2.72 -14.15
CA GLU A 229 -17.64 3.79 -14.83
C GLU A 229 -17.76 3.64 -16.35
N CYS A 230 -17.00 2.73 -16.99
CA CYS A 230 -17.14 2.50 -18.43
C CYS A 230 -17.93 1.24 -18.78
N HIS A 231 -18.57 1.30 -19.94
CA HIS A 231 -19.08 0.11 -20.60
C HIS A 231 -17.89 -0.74 -21.06
N HIS A 232 -17.58 -1.79 -20.32
CA HIS A 232 -16.53 -2.77 -20.62
C HIS A 232 -16.78 -3.43 -21.97
N HIS A 233 -16.10 -2.95 -23.01
CA HIS A 233 -16.09 -3.61 -24.31
C HIS A 233 -14.70 -4.19 -24.55
N ASP A 234 -14.64 -5.49 -24.73
CA ASP A 234 -13.45 -6.15 -25.25
C ASP A 234 -13.32 -5.79 -26.74
N PHE A 235 -12.14 -5.35 -27.15
CA PHE A 235 -11.84 -5.07 -28.55
C PHE A 235 -10.44 -5.57 -28.91
N SER A 236 -10.13 -5.58 -30.20
CA SER A 236 -8.78 -5.90 -30.68
C SER A 236 -8.17 -4.70 -31.37
N TYR A 237 -6.89 -4.48 -31.15
CA TYR A 237 -6.10 -3.46 -31.84
C TYR A 237 -4.80 -4.05 -32.34
N VAL A 238 -4.16 -3.36 -33.28
CA VAL A 238 -2.91 -3.80 -33.91
C VAL A 238 -1.83 -2.79 -33.55
N ILE A 239 -0.70 -3.30 -33.08
CA ILE A 239 0.53 -2.52 -32.87
C ILE A 239 1.43 -2.79 -34.06
N GLU A 240 1.83 -1.74 -34.77
CA GLU A 240 2.77 -1.86 -35.88
C GLU A 240 4.13 -2.31 -35.40
N LYS A 241 4.79 -3.15 -36.20
CA LYS A 241 6.11 -3.70 -35.87
C LYS A 241 7.20 -2.65 -35.63
N SER A 242 7.07 -1.46 -36.24
CA SER A 242 7.99 -0.34 -36.08
C SER A 242 7.94 0.29 -34.68
N TYR A 243 6.85 0.07 -33.94
CA TYR A 243 6.64 0.60 -32.59
C TYR A 243 6.83 -0.44 -31.49
N LEU A 244 7.29 -1.65 -31.85
CA LEU A 244 7.54 -2.73 -30.91
C LEU A 244 9.04 -2.83 -30.65
N ARG A 245 9.40 -3.07 -29.39
CA ARG A 245 10.75 -3.42 -28.96
C ARG A 245 11.30 -4.54 -29.84
N HIS A 246 12.56 -4.38 -30.28
CA HIS A 246 13.27 -5.30 -31.18
C HIS A 246 12.72 -5.39 -32.62
N GLN A 247 11.72 -4.58 -32.98
CA GLN A 247 11.19 -4.43 -34.34
C GLN A 247 10.95 -5.78 -35.05
N PRO A 248 10.00 -6.61 -34.55
CA PRO A 248 9.73 -7.93 -35.11
C PRO A 248 9.29 -7.86 -36.58
N SER A 249 9.26 -8.99 -37.28
CA SER A 249 8.90 -9.01 -38.71
C SER A 249 7.41 -8.74 -38.98
N LYS A 250 6.54 -8.94 -37.98
CA LYS A 250 5.07 -8.87 -38.08
C LYS A 250 4.47 -7.94 -37.03
N ASN A 251 3.34 -7.32 -37.37
CA ASN A 251 2.54 -6.54 -36.44
C ASN A 251 1.94 -7.43 -35.34
N LEU A 252 1.76 -6.87 -34.15
CA LEU A 252 1.17 -7.57 -33.01
C LEU A 252 -0.32 -7.25 -32.91
N LYS A 253 -1.18 -8.28 -32.97
CA LYS A 253 -2.61 -8.13 -32.70
C LYS A 253 -2.87 -8.40 -31.22
N VAL A 254 -3.37 -7.39 -30.50
CA VAL A 254 -3.65 -7.46 -29.07
C VAL A 254 -5.15 -7.47 -28.84
N ARG A 255 -5.61 -8.31 -27.90
CA ARG A 255 -6.97 -8.28 -27.37
C ARG A 255 -6.99 -7.46 -26.09
N TYR A 256 -7.71 -6.34 -26.12
CA TYR A 256 -7.97 -5.53 -24.93
C TYR A 256 -9.07 -6.17 -24.09
N ILE A 257 -8.78 -6.41 -22.81
CA ILE A 257 -9.72 -7.01 -21.85
C ILE A 257 -10.17 -5.90 -20.90
N GLY A 258 -11.38 -5.35 -21.14
CA GLY A 258 -11.86 -4.17 -20.40
C GLY A 258 -11.90 -4.41 -18.89
N LYS A 259 -12.36 -5.60 -18.46
CA LYS A 259 -12.43 -5.96 -17.03
C LYS A 259 -11.05 -5.97 -16.34
N LYS A 260 -9.98 -6.22 -17.09
CA LYS A 260 -8.61 -6.30 -16.56
C LYS A 260 -7.93 -4.93 -16.54
N TYR A 261 -8.00 -4.23 -17.67
CA TYR A 261 -7.22 -3.00 -17.90
C TYR A 261 -7.98 -1.71 -17.58
N GLY A 262 -9.29 -1.80 -17.33
CA GLY A 262 -10.14 -0.66 -17.05
C GLY A 262 -10.52 0.09 -18.32
N CYS A 263 -10.77 1.39 -18.17
CA CYS A 263 -11.16 2.28 -19.27
C CYS A 263 -9.91 3.02 -19.77
N PRO A 264 -9.63 3.02 -21.08
CA PRO A 264 -8.57 3.85 -21.63
C PRO A 264 -8.88 5.34 -21.41
N LEU A 265 -7.90 6.10 -20.91
CA LEU A 265 -7.96 7.55 -20.92
C LEU A 265 -7.61 8.04 -22.32
N ARG A 266 -8.49 8.86 -22.91
CA ARG A 266 -8.25 9.47 -24.21
C ARG A 266 -7.47 10.75 -24.06
N LEU A 267 -6.31 10.84 -24.70
CA LEU A 267 -5.44 12.01 -24.68
C LEU A 267 -5.06 12.39 -26.11
N ASP A 268 -4.96 13.68 -26.39
CA ASP A 268 -4.32 14.13 -27.63
C ASP A 268 -2.83 13.75 -27.58
N PHE A 269 -2.25 13.32 -28.69
CA PHE A 269 -0.84 12.88 -28.71
C PHE A 269 0.15 13.99 -28.27
N THR A 270 -0.25 15.26 -28.31
CA THR A 270 0.56 16.40 -27.84
C THR A 270 0.49 16.61 -26.33
N GLU A 271 -0.51 16.06 -25.65
CA GLU A 271 -0.66 16.17 -24.21
C GLU A 271 0.36 15.29 -23.48
N LYS A 272 0.89 15.80 -22.37
CA LYS A 272 1.80 15.04 -21.49
C LYS A 272 1.00 14.47 -20.33
N PHE A 273 1.31 13.25 -19.93
CA PHE A 273 0.60 12.55 -18.86
C PHE A 273 1.51 12.21 -17.68
N GLN A 274 1.18 12.70 -16.49
CA GLN A 274 1.81 12.27 -15.24
C GLN A 274 0.84 11.36 -14.46
N PRO A 275 1.16 10.07 -14.29
CA PRO A 275 0.37 9.19 -13.43
C PRO A 275 0.43 9.67 -11.98
N VAL A 276 -0.72 9.75 -11.32
CA VAL A 276 -0.82 9.94 -9.86
C VAL A 276 -1.32 8.63 -9.25
N ILE A 277 -0.51 8.04 -8.38
CA ILE A 277 -0.81 6.75 -7.76
C ILE A 277 -1.48 6.98 -6.41
N GLN A 278 -2.52 6.22 -6.11
CA GLN A 278 -3.30 6.29 -4.88
C GLN A 278 -3.27 4.93 -4.18
N LEU A 279 -3.06 4.95 -2.88
CA LEU A 279 -3.11 3.77 -2.02
C LEU A 279 -4.52 3.61 -1.44
N PHE A 280 -5.02 2.37 -1.48
CA PHE A 280 -6.31 1.97 -0.92
C PHE A 280 -6.13 0.81 0.05
N ASP A 281 -7.03 0.75 1.03
CA ASP A 281 -7.24 -0.37 1.95
C ASP A 281 -8.73 -0.79 1.92
N ASP A 282 -9.13 -1.68 2.85
CA ASP A 282 -10.53 -2.09 3.03
C ASP A 282 -11.51 -0.93 3.28
N ASN A 283 -11.03 0.16 3.87
CA ASN A 283 -11.85 1.32 4.22
C ASN A 283 -11.92 2.35 3.08
N GLY A 284 -11.17 2.13 2.00
CA GLY A 284 -11.16 2.94 0.80
C GLY A 284 -9.84 3.69 0.62
N TYR A 285 -9.92 4.95 0.22
CA TYR A 285 -8.75 5.77 -0.08
C TYR A 285 -7.95 6.08 1.19
N VAL A 286 -6.63 5.86 1.14
CA VAL A 286 -5.71 6.15 2.25
C VAL A 286 -4.93 7.45 1.97
N LYS A 287 -4.14 7.47 0.89
CA LYS A 287 -3.28 8.61 0.52
C LYS A 287 -2.81 8.53 -0.93
N ASP A 288 -2.37 9.67 -1.48
CA ASP A 288 -1.60 9.70 -2.72
C ASP A 288 -0.16 9.21 -2.42
N VAL A 289 0.39 8.38 -3.30
CA VAL A 289 1.70 7.74 -3.10
C VAL A 289 2.81 8.73 -3.45
N GLY A 290 3.65 9.03 -2.46
CA GLY A 290 4.84 9.88 -2.62
C GLY A 290 6.11 9.15 -3.06
N ALA A 291 6.09 7.81 -3.07
CA ALA A 291 7.24 6.98 -3.41
C ALA A 291 7.55 6.99 -4.92
N ASN A 292 8.79 6.67 -5.24
CA ASN A 292 9.24 6.47 -6.61
C ASN A 292 8.60 5.21 -7.21
N PHE A 293 8.13 5.32 -8.44
CA PHE A 293 7.55 4.21 -9.19
C PHE A 293 7.99 4.26 -10.66
N ILE A 294 7.86 3.11 -11.31
CA ILE A 294 8.08 2.98 -12.75
C ILE A 294 6.79 2.65 -13.47
N VAL A 295 6.78 2.99 -14.75
CA VAL A 295 5.73 2.64 -15.69
C VAL A 295 6.34 1.99 -16.93
N TRP A 296 5.76 0.88 -17.38
CA TRP A 296 6.19 0.24 -18.62
C TRP A 296 5.01 -0.30 -19.41
N GLU A 297 5.13 -0.28 -20.74
CA GLU A 297 4.10 -0.83 -21.62
C GLU A 297 4.23 -2.36 -21.71
N ILE A 298 3.13 -3.07 -21.41
CA ILE A 298 3.16 -4.52 -21.20
C ILE A 298 3.20 -5.33 -22.51
N HIS A 299 2.83 -4.74 -23.65
CA HIS A 299 2.88 -5.35 -24.97
C HIS A 299 4.18 -5.07 -25.72
N GLY A 300 5.09 -4.33 -25.08
CA GLY A 300 6.43 -4.04 -25.56
C GLY A 300 6.49 -2.95 -26.59
N ARG A 301 5.63 -1.94 -26.47
CA ARG A 301 5.79 -0.68 -27.19
C ARG A 301 7.02 0.09 -26.73
N ASP A 302 7.71 0.74 -27.67
CA ASP A 302 8.86 1.63 -27.42
C ASP A 302 8.70 3.04 -28.01
N ASP A 303 7.49 3.37 -28.45
CA ASP A 303 7.12 4.63 -29.10
C ASP A 303 6.57 5.69 -28.14
N TYR A 304 6.97 5.63 -26.87
CA TYR A 304 6.70 6.65 -25.83
C TYR A 304 8.01 7.01 -25.12
N SER A 305 8.04 8.17 -24.47
CA SER A 305 9.21 8.59 -23.71
C SER A 305 8.84 9.49 -22.52
N PHE A 306 9.84 9.95 -21.79
CA PHE A 306 9.71 10.78 -20.59
C PHE A 306 10.28 12.17 -20.85
N ASN A 307 9.57 13.20 -20.44
CA ASN A 307 9.92 14.58 -20.80
C ASN A 307 11.17 15.12 -20.09
N ASN A 308 11.50 14.58 -18.91
CA ASN A 308 12.64 15.02 -18.12
C ASN A 308 13.85 14.12 -18.39
N THR A 309 15.04 14.72 -18.49
CA THR A 309 16.31 13.98 -18.47
C THR A 309 16.75 13.67 -17.04
N MET A 310 17.71 12.77 -16.88
CA MET A 310 18.32 12.47 -15.58
C MET A 310 18.96 13.73 -14.97
N ALA A 311 19.63 14.54 -15.79
CA ALA A 311 20.22 15.82 -15.37
C ALA A 311 19.16 16.82 -14.87
N GLN A 312 18.03 16.96 -15.59
CA GLN A 312 16.93 17.84 -15.18
C GLN A 312 16.25 17.36 -13.89
N SER A 313 16.26 16.05 -13.65
CA SER A 313 15.72 15.42 -12.44
C SER A 313 16.71 15.46 -11.26
N GLY A 314 17.90 16.03 -11.45
CA GLY A 314 18.91 16.23 -10.40
C GLY A 314 19.75 14.99 -10.07
N CYS A 315 19.78 13.99 -10.96
CA CYS A 315 20.61 12.80 -10.74
C CYS A 315 22.09 13.15 -10.69
N LEU A 316 22.81 12.52 -9.75
CA LEU A 316 24.26 12.63 -9.63
C LEU A 316 24.98 11.63 -10.54
N HIS A 317 24.34 10.50 -10.84
CA HIS A 317 24.83 9.44 -11.73
C HIS A 317 23.70 8.90 -12.60
N GLU A 318 24.06 8.18 -13.66
CA GLU A 318 23.11 7.51 -14.54
C GLU A 318 22.15 6.61 -13.73
N ALA A 319 20.85 6.89 -13.85
CA ALA A 319 19.81 6.10 -13.22
C ALA A 319 19.60 4.78 -13.97
N GLN A 320 19.08 3.77 -13.28
CA GLN A 320 18.62 2.55 -13.93
C GLN A 320 17.51 2.88 -14.94
N THR A 321 17.53 2.21 -16.09
CA THR A 321 16.49 2.29 -17.13
C THR A 321 15.88 0.91 -17.35
N TRP A 322 14.67 0.85 -17.89
CA TRP A 322 14.01 -0.40 -18.22
C TRP A 322 14.86 -1.25 -19.17
N LYS A 323 15.55 -0.60 -20.11
CA LYS A 323 16.48 -1.26 -21.03
C LYS A 323 17.67 -1.90 -20.31
N SER A 324 18.35 -1.15 -19.42
CA SER A 324 19.50 -1.69 -18.68
C SER A 324 19.07 -2.82 -17.75
N MET A 325 17.91 -2.67 -17.09
CA MET A 325 17.40 -3.69 -16.17
C MET A 325 17.00 -4.98 -16.89
N ILE A 326 16.34 -4.91 -18.05
CA ILE A 326 16.07 -6.09 -18.88
C ILE A 326 17.38 -6.78 -19.27
N GLU A 327 18.40 -6.01 -19.65
CA GLU A 327 19.66 -6.57 -20.10
C GLU A 327 20.43 -7.28 -18.98
N LEU A 328 20.42 -6.72 -17.78
CA LEU A 328 21.02 -7.33 -16.58
C LEU A 328 20.25 -8.59 -16.14
N ASN A 329 18.91 -8.59 -16.28
CA ASN A 329 18.02 -9.62 -15.75
C ASN A 329 17.29 -10.43 -16.86
N LYS A 330 17.97 -10.76 -17.97
CA LYS A 330 17.39 -11.47 -19.13
C LYS A 330 16.70 -12.80 -18.80
N HIS A 331 17.01 -13.40 -17.65
CA HIS A 331 16.47 -14.68 -17.21
C HIS A 331 15.16 -14.57 -16.43
N LEU A 332 14.76 -13.35 -16.03
CA LEU A 332 13.54 -13.10 -15.26
C LEU A 332 12.37 -12.69 -16.16
N PRO A 333 11.11 -12.95 -15.74
CA PRO A 333 9.95 -12.35 -16.40
C PRO A 333 9.98 -10.83 -16.26
N LEU A 334 9.41 -10.12 -17.24
CA LEU A 334 9.47 -8.65 -17.31
C LEU A 334 9.03 -7.96 -16.02
N GLU A 335 8.12 -8.56 -15.25
CA GLU A 335 7.57 -7.95 -14.05
C GLU A 335 8.44 -8.08 -12.79
N GLU A 336 9.45 -8.95 -12.86
CA GLU A 336 10.45 -9.20 -11.81
C GLU A 336 11.82 -8.60 -12.18
N VAL A 337 11.96 -8.06 -13.40
CA VAL A 337 13.21 -7.47 -13.89
C VAL A 337 13.65 -6.25 -13.07
N TRP A 338 12.70 -5.42 -12.63
CA TRP A 338 12.98 -4.22 -11.85
C TRP A 338 11.93 -4.07 -10.74
N GLY A 339 12.40 -3.85 -9.52
CA GLY A 339 11.57 -3.71 -8.35
C GLY A 339 12.34 -3.14 -7.17
N PRO A 340 11.68 -3.07 -6.00
CA PRO A 340 12.32 -2.62 -4.76
C PRO A 340 13.59 -3.39 -4.40
N GLU A 341 13.65 -4.68 -4.75
CA GLU A 341 14.77 -5.58 -4.47
C GLU A 341 16.09 -5.21 -5.15
N ASN A 342 16.05 -4.46 -6.26
CA ASN A 342 17.23 -4.11 -7.04
C ASN A 342 17.24 -2.63 -7.45
N TYR A 343 16.41 -1.81 -6.83
CA TYR A 343 16.34 -0.37 -7.08
C TYR A 343 17.52 0.36 -6.43
N ILE A 344 18.17 1.21 -7.22
CA ILE A 344 19.24 2.09 -6.77
C ILE A 344 18.89 3.52 -7.17
N HIS A 345 18.82 4.41 -6.18
CA HIS A 345 18.52 5.81 -6.44
C HIS A 345 19.75 6.53 -7.06
N CYS A 346 19.51 7.39 -8.06
CA CYS A 346 20.55 8.11 -8.80
C CYS A 346 21.21 9.27 -8.01
N PHE A 347 20.72 9.53 -6.80
CA PHE A 347 21.23 10.57 -5.90
C PHE A 347 22.31 10.06 -4.94
N SER A 348 22.62 8.77 -4.96
CA SER A 348 23.69 8.20 -4.14
C SER A 348 25.05 8.68 -4.64
N TYR A 349 26.01 8.86 -3.73
CA TYR A 349 27.37 9.24 -4.11
C TYR A 349 28.10 8.02 -4.68
N ALA A 350 28.39 8.00 -5.98
CA ALA A 350 29.23 6.99 -6.60
C ALA A 350 30.58 7.59 -7.00
N MET A 351 31.69 6.89 -6.71
CA MET A 351 33.01 7.31 -7.18
C MET A 351 33.16 6.98 -8.67
N GLY A 352 33.21 8.00 -9.54
CA GLY A 352 33.44 7.81 -10.97
C GLY A 352 32.84 8.91 -11.84
N LYS A 353 32.91 8.74 -13.17
CA LYS A 353 32.20 9.62 -14.11
C LYS A 353 30.69 9.31 -14.04
N PRO A 354 29.81 10.31 -14.05
CA PRO A 354 28.38 10.16 -13.80
C PRO A 354 27.56 9.46 -14.90
N GLY A 355 28.20 8.82 -15.88
CA GLY A 355 27.51 8.21 -17.02
C GLY A 355 26.87 9.26 -17.94
N ASP A 356 25.87 8.84 -18.72
CA ASP A 356 25.12 9.74 -19.63
C ASP A 356 23.84 10.25 -18.97
N LEU A 357 23.84 11.51 -18.54
CA LEU A 357 22.72 12.14 -17.84
C LEU A 357 21.69 12.80 -18.78
N ASP A 358 21.94 12.78 -20.10
CA ASP A 358 21.02 13.35 -21.10
C ASP A 358 19.91 12.36 -21.47
N GLN A 359 20.02 11.11 -21.02
CA GLN A 359 18.97 10.10 -21.20
C GLN A 359 17.66 10.48 -20.49
N PRO A 360 16.50 10.03 -21.01
CA PRO A 360 15.22 10.19 -20.34
C PRO A 360 15.22 9.55 -18.95
N TYR A 361 14.70 10.25 -17.96
CA TYR A 361 14.50 9.72 -16.62
C TYR A 361 13.19 8.91 -16.59
N GLU A 362 13.24 7.61 -16.32
CA GLU A 362 12.06 6.73 -16.41
C GLU A 362 11.29 6.58 -15.08
N ILE A 363 11.84 7.12 -14.00
CA ILE A 363 11.25 7.05 -12.65
C ILE A 363 10.33 8.26 -12.45
N ILE A 364 9.11 8.00 -11.99
CA ILE A 364 8.11 9.03 -11.72
C ILE A 364 7.81 9.03 -10.22
N ASN A 365 7.61 10.22 -9.67
CA ASN A 365 6.94 10.40 -8.38
C ASN A 365 5.97 11.59 -8.49
N SER A 366 5.19 11.82 -7.44
CA SER A 366 4.17 12.88 -7.44
C SER A 366 4.75 14.30 -7.51
N SER A 367 6.04 14.48 -7.18
CA SER A 367 6.70 15.79 -7.09
C SER A 367 7.70 16.13 -8.20
N ASN A 368 8.21 15.14 -8.94
CA ASN A 368 9.35 15.33 -9.85
C ASN A 368 8.95 15.92 -11.21
N GLY A 369 7.66 16.11 -11.46
CA GLY A 369 7.14 16.71 -12.70
C GLY A 369 7.49 15.92 -13.96
N ASN A 370 7.81 14.63 -13.83
CA ASN A 370 8.13 13.77 -14.95
C ASN A 370 6.85 13.18 -15.56
N HIS A 371 6.72 13.30 -16.88
CA HIS A 371 5.53 12.97 -17.64
C HIS A 371 5.86 12.04 -18.80
N ILE A 372 4.94 11.13 -19.08
CA ILE A 372 4.90 10.33 -20.30
C ILE A 372 4.46 11.21 -21.46
N PHE A 373 5.12 11.09 -22.62
CA PHE A 373 4.72 11.75 -23.86
C PHE A 373 4.96 10.84 -25.09
N TRP A 374 4.35 11.21 -26.22
CA TRP A 374 4.34 10.42 -27.45
C TRP A 374 5.06 11.15 -28.60
N PRO A 375 6.35 10.84 -28.87
CA PRO A 375 7.16 11.61 -29.81
C PRO A 375 6.75 11.45 -31.29
N LEU A 376 6.16 10.31 -31.66
CA LEU A 376 5.88 9.98 -33.06
C LEU A 376 4.55 10.56 -33.58
N GLY A 377 3.69 11.06 -32.67
CA GLY A 377 2.47 11.77 -33.02
C GLY A 377 1.43 10.98 -33.82
N HIS A 378 1.23 9.71 -33.47
CA HIS A 378 0.19 8.85 -34.04
C HIS A 378 -0.83 8.42 -32.98
N SER A 379 -1.99 7.97 -33.45
CA SER A 379 -3.02 7.39 -32.60
C SER A 379 -2.65 5.96 -32.20
N GLY A 380 -2.68 5.64 -30.92
CA GLY A 380 -2.22 4.38 -30.39
C GLY A 380 -2.89 4.00 -29.07
N MET A 381 -3.05 2.69 -28.85
CA MET A 381 -3.46 2.13 -27.57
C MET A 381 -2.22 1.64 -26.81
N TYR A 382 -2.10 2.08 -25.56
CA TYR A 382 -1.00 1.77 -24.64
C TYR A 382 -1.58 1.16 -23.38
N VAL A 383 -1.02 0.04 -22.92
CA VAL A 383 -1.39 -0.54 -21.62
C VAL A 383 -0.16 -0.53 -20.74
N PHE A 384 -0.17 0.34 -19.73
CA PHE A 384 0.93 0.51 -18.81
C PHE A 384 0.69 -0.32 -17.54
N ARG A 385 1.76 -0.89 -17.01
CA ARG A 385 1.82 -1.36 -15.63
C ARG A 385 2.66 -0.40 -14.80
N VAL A 386 2.22 -0.16 -13.57
CA VAL A 386 2.94 0.58 -12.54
C VAL A 386 3.43 -0.38 -11.48
N LYS A 387 4.65 -0.14 -10.97
CA LYS A 387 5.21 -0.82 -9.79
C LYS A 387 5.95 0.20 -8.93
N ILE A 388 5.71 0.16 -7.62
CA ILE A 388 6.47 0.97 -6.65
C ILE A 388 7.91 0.42 -6.59
N LEU A 389 8.90 1.31 -6.63
CA LEU A 389 10.33 0.96 -6.58
C LEU A 389 10.97 1.19 -5.21
N ASP A 390 10.37 2.03 -4.38
CA ASP A 390 10.94 2.39 -3.09
C ASP A 390 11.02 1.16 -2.14
N PRO A 391 12.24 0.72 -1.74
CA PRO A 391 12.47 -0.44 -0.88
C PRO A 391 11.80 -0.33 0.49
N ASN A 392 11.65 0.90 0.99
CA ASN A 392 11.17 1.25 2.31
C ASN A 392 9.67 1.57 2.32
N TYR A 393 8.98 1.53 1.17
CA TYR A 393 7.58 1.96 1.10
C TYR A 393 6.57 0.93 1.61
N SER A 394 6.72 -0.35 1.24
CA SER A 394 5.80 -1.39 1.66
C SER A 394 6.43 -2.78 1.57
N PHE A 395 5.91 -3.74 2.34
CA PHE A 395 6.15 -5.17 2.16
C PHE A 395 5.34 -5.77 0.99
N CYS A 396 4.27 -5.09 0.56
CA CYS A 396 3.41 -5.57 -0.53
C CYS A 396 4.02 -5.31 -1.91
N ASN A 397 3.81 -6.25 -2.83
CA ASN A 397 4.10 -6.05 -4.26
C ASN A 397 3.01 -5.18 -4.90
N LEU A 398 3.09 -3.87 -4.66
CA LEU A 398 2.10 -2.90 -5.10
C LEU A 398 2.25 -2.63 -6.60
N THR A 399 1.30 -3.15 -7.37
CA THR A 399 1.22 -2.93 -8.83
C THR A 399 -0.18 -2.53 -9.27
N ALA A 400 -0.25 -1.71 -10.32
CA ALA A 400 -1.49 -1.31 -10.95
C ALA A 400 -1.37 -1.33 -12.48
N MET A 401 -2.49 -1.37 -13.18
CA MET A 401 -2.54 -1.21 -14.63
C MET A 401 -3.46 -0.06 -14.99
N PHE A 402 -3.11 0.64 -16.06
CA PHE A 402 -3.94 1.67 -16.67
C PHE A 402 -3.70 1.69 -18.18
N ALA A 403 -4.64 2.23 -18.95
CA ALA A 403 -4.56 2.26 -20.39
C ALA A 403 -4.73 3.68 -20.93
N ILE A 404 -3.98 4.03 -21.97
CA ILE A 404 -4.11 5.32 -22.65
C ILE A 404 -4.40 5.08 -24.13
N GLU A 405 -5.39 5.78 -24.65
CA GLU A 405 -5.68 5.88 -26.07
C GLU A 405 -5.25 7.28 -26.54
N THR A 406 -4.16 7.36 -27.30
CA THR A 406 -3.79 8.61 -27.95
C THR A 406 -4.60 8.80 -29.22
N PHE A 407 -5.05 10.02 -29.48
CA PHE A 407 -5.69 10.40 -30.72
C PHE A 407 -4.98 11.59 -31.38
N GLY A 408 -5.24 11.74 -32.68
CA GLY A 408 -4.57 12.71 -33.54
C GLY A 408 -3.49 12.06 -34.39
N LEU A 409 -3.18 12.72 -35.50
CA LEU A 409 -2.16 12.29 -36.46
C LEU A 409 -1.35 13.50 -36.87
N ILE A 410 -0.03 13.39 -36.78
CA ILE A 410 0.85 14.17 -37.64
C ILE A 410 0.84 13.46 -39.00
N PRO A 411 0.19 14.01 -40.05
CA PRO A 411 0.34 13.43 -41.38
C PRO A 411 1.82 13.53 -41.76
N SER A 412 2.53 12.41 -41.76
CA SER A 412 3.86 12.37 -42.34
C SER A 412 3.70 12.68 -43.84
N PRO A 413 4.35 13.74 -44.35
CA PRO A 413 4.21 14.08 -45.75
C PRO A 413 4.77 12.91 -46.55
N SER A 414 3.90 12.23 -47.31
CA SER A 414 4.33 11.14 -48.17
C SER A 414 5.43 11.66 -49.10
N VAL A 415 6.59 11.01 -49.08
CA VAL A 415 7.75 11.38 -49.90
C VAL A 415 7.34 11.49 -51.38
N TYR A 416 6.41 10.62 -51.82
CA TYR A 416 5.83 10.67 -53.16
C TYR A 416 5.00 11.92 -53.42
N LEU A 417 4.27 12.40 -52.41
CA LEU A 417 3.41 13.58 -52.51
C LEU A 417 4.26 14.86 -52.54
N VAL A 418 5.33 14.91 -51.74
CA VAL A 418 6.33 15.99 -51.77
C VAL A 418 7.08 15.98 -53.10
N ALA A 419 7.54 14.83 -53.57
CA ALA A 419 8.22 14.68 -54.85
C ALA A 419 7.33 15.07 -56.04
N ALA A 420 6.06 14.63 -56.03
CA ALA A 420 5.08 15.01 -57.05
C ALA A 420 4.82 16.51 -57.07
N PHE A 421 4.68 17.14 -55.89
CA PHE A 421 4.49 18.58 -55.79
C PHE A 421 5.70 19.36 -56.32
N LEU A 422 6.93 18.97 -55.95
CA LEU A 422 8.17 19.56 -56.46
C LEU A 422 8.30 19.37 -57.97
N PHE A 423 7.92 18.21 -58.50
CA PHE A 423 7.95 17.93 -59.94
C PHE A 423 6.97 18.81 -60.72
N VAL A 424 5.74 18.98 -60.22
CA VAL A 424 4.75 19.90 -60.81
C VAL A 424 5.27 21.33 -60.79
N LEU A 425 5.90 21.77 -59.70
CA LEU A 425 6.45 23.12 -59.56
C LEU A 425 7.61 23.36 -60.54
N MET A 426 8.48 22.38 -60.74
CA MET A 426 9.54 22.41 -61.76
C MET A 426 8.98 22.51 -63.19
N LEU A 427 7.95 21.72 -63.51
CA LEU A 427 7.28 21.80 -64.82
C LEU A 427 6.63 23.17 -65.06
N LEU A 428 6.01 23.75 -64.03
CA LEU A 428 5.44 25.10 -64.08
C LEU A 428 6.54 26.14 -64.35
N PHE A 429 7.69 26.02 -63.68
CA PHE A 429 8.81 26.93 -63.90
C PHE A 429 9.37 26.81 -65.33
N PHE A 430 9.56 25.59 -65.83
CA PHE A 430 10.02 25.35 -67.21
C PHE A 430 9.04 25.84 -68.26
N THR A 431 7.73 25.64 -68.06
CA THR A 431 6.71 26.12 -69.00
C THR A 431 6.67 27.65 -69.05
N ILE A 432 6.76 28.33 -67.90
CA ILE A 432 6.88 29.80 -67.85
C ILE A 432 8.17 30.28 -68.53
N LEU A 433 9.30 29.61 -68.30
CA LEU A 433 10.58 29.95 -68.94
C LEU A 433 10.52 29.80 -70.47
N ILE A 434 9.91 28.71 -70.95
CA ILE A 434 9.75 28.46 -72.39
C ILE A 434 8.80 29.49 -73.02
N LEU A 435 7.65 29.77 -72.39
CA LEU A 435 6.69 30.75 -72.89
C LEU A 435 7.27 32.17 -72.89
N SER A 436 7.98 32.56 -71.83
CA SER A 436 8.67 33.85 -71.75
C SER A 436 9.79 33.95 -72.78
N TYR A 437 10.54 32.88 -73.06
CA TYR A 437 11.53 32.85 -74.13
C TYR A 437 10.89 33.03 -75.51
N PHE A 438 9.80 32.31 -75.81
CA PHE A 438 9.09 32.49 -77.08
C PHE A 438 8.49 33.89 -77.21
N GLN A 439 7.97 34.46 -76.12
CA GLN A 439 7.45 35.82 -76.11
C GLN A 439 8.57 36.86 -76.29
N TYR A 440 9.73 36.65 -75.65
CA TYR A 440 10.94 37.44 -75.86
C TYR A 440 11.41 37.39 -77.32
N VAL A 441 11.51 36.19 -77.91
CA VAL A 441 11.88 36.01 -79.32
C VAL A 441 10.87 36.66 -80.27
N LYS A 442 9.57 36.58 -79.97
CA LYS A 442 8.50 37.22 -80.76
C LYS A 442 8.63 38.75 -80.73
N ILE A 443 8.87 39.34 -79.56
CA ILE A 443 9.12 40.78 -79.40
C ILE A 443 10.42 41.18 -80.09
N TYR A 444 11.51 40.44 -79.87
CA TYR A 444 12.82 40.69 -80.47
C TYR A 444 12.76 40.65 -82.01
N ARG A 445 12.02 39.69 -82.60
CA ARG A 445 11.77 39.64 -84.05
C ARG A 445 10.92 40.81 -84.55
N GLN A 446 9.94 41.28 -83.77
CA GLN A 446 9.14 42.47 -84.13
C GLN A 446 9.98 43.77 -84.19
N TYR A 447 11.04 43.87 -83.38
CA TYR A 447 11.94 45.03 -83.39
C TYR A 447 13.02 45.00 -84.49
N ILE A 448 13.37 43.82 -85.02
CA ILE A 448 14.32 43.70 -86.14
C ILE A 448 13.66 43.95 -87.51
N TYR A 449 12.35 43.65 -87.67
CA TYR A 449 11.66 43.75 -88.96
C TYR A 449 10.81 45.03 -89.16
N LYS A 450 10.90 46.03 -88.27
CA LYS A 450 10.37 47.37 -88.54
C LYS A 450 11.50 48.27 -89.10
N PRO A 451 11.45 48.69 -90.37
CA PRO A 451 12.40 49.68 -90.87
C PRO A 451 12.17 51.00 -90.14
N LEU A 452 13.26 51.62 -89.66
CA LEU A 452 13.26 53.02 -89.27
C LEU A 452 12.80 53.86 -90.47
N HIS A 453 11.59 54.39 -90.39
CA HIS A 453 11.05 55.30 -91.39
C HIS A 453 11.68 56.68 -91.20
N ASN A 454 12.49 57.11 -92.17
CA ASN A 454 12.96 58.49 -92.38
C ASN A 454 11.95 59.23 -93.31
N PRO A 455 11.90 60.58 -93.47
CA PRO A 455 12.48 61.71 -92.71
C PRO A 455 11.45 62.86 -92.41
N ARG A 456 11.78 63.81 -91.52
CA ARG A 456 11.03 65.09 -91.35
C ARG A 456 11.37 66.07 -92.48
N LYS A 457 10.35 66.51 -93.23
CA LYS A 457 10.40 67.69 -94.11
C LYS A 457 10.26 68.98 -93.28
N HIS A 458 11.29 69.82 -93.26
CA HIS A 458 11.14 71.23 -92.95
C HIS A 458 10.67 71.97 -94.21
N LYS A 459 9.49 72.60 -94.16
CA LYS A 459 9.10 73.64 -95.11
C LYS A 459 9.43 75.02 -94.50
N LYS A 460 10.06 75.86 -95.32
CA LYS A 460 10.22 77.30 -95.13
C LYS A 460 8.90 78.02 -95.45
N ASN A 461 8.74 79.14 -94.75
CA ASN A 461 7.76 80.23 -94.87
C ASN A 461 6.33 79.92 -94.44
#